data_AF-A0A351E7R2-F1
#
_entry.id   AF-A0A351E7R2-F1
#
_cell.length_a   1.000
_cell.length_b   1.000
_cell.length_c   1.000
_cell.angle_alpha   90.00
_cell.angle_beta   90.00
_cell.angle_gamma   90.00
#
_symmetry.space_group_name_H-M   'P 1'
#
loop_
_entity.id
_entity.type
_entity.pdbx_description
1 polymer ?
#
loop_
_entity_poly.entity_id
_entity_poly.type
_entity_poly.pdbx_seq_one_letter_code
_entity_poly.pdbx_strand_id
1 'polypeptide(L)'
;MEPFLMLENAAPEASVYEHAEAVVLLLCKECLPELDAIRLPQDLQKAVRYAVTKDSEVTAKGHVTELVLPREGGFTRLILADSGAGRECTPIHMRQAAGNAVRTLVKGKAVKAVVA
;
A
#
# COMPACT_ATOMS: atom_id res chain seq x y z
N MET A 1 4.01 36.44 -9.13
CA MET A 1 3.58 35.05 -8.95
C MET A 1 4.79 34.32 -8.40
N GLU A 2 4.79 34.02 -7.10
CA GLU A 2 5.93 33.35 -6.48
C GLU A 2 6.05 31.91 -7.02
N PRO A 3 7.27 31.39 -7.24
CA PRO A 3 7.46 30.03 -7.67
C PRO A 3 7.03 29.08 -6.55
N PHE A 4 6.00 28.27 -6.82
CA PHE A 4 5.61 27.18 -5.93
C PHE A 4 6.65 26.05 -6.02
N LEU A 5 7.05 25.51 -4.86
CA LEU A 5 7.83 24.28 -4.81
C LEU A 5 6.96 23.13 -5.33
N MET A 6 7.34 22.55 -6.46
CA MET A 6 6.71 21.35 -7.01
C MET A 6 7.52 20.12 -6.57
N LEU A 7 6.87 19.22 -5.84
CA LEU A 7 7.42 17.92 -5.44
C LEU A 7 6.82 16.86 -6.35
N GLU A 8 7.66 16.19 -7.14
CA GLU A 8 7.25 15.09 -8.01
C GLU A 8 7.67 13.74 -7.40
N ASN A 9 6.82 12.73 -7.59
CA ASN A 9 7.14 11.35 -7.22
C ASN A 9 8.02 10.72 -8.31
N ALA A 10 9.18 10.21 -7.95
CA ALA A 10 10.07 9.50 -8.88
C ALA A 10 9.44 8.23 -9.46
N ALA A 11 8.39 7.69 -8.80
CA ALA A 11 7.62 6.50 -9.15
C ALA A 11 8.48 5.27 -9.51
N PRO A 12 8.54 4.24 -8.66
CA PRO A 12 9.41 3.10 -8.89
C PRO A 12 9.10 2.40 -10.22
N GLU A 13 10.14 1.91 -10.89
CA GLU A 13 9.98 1.10 -12.09
C GLU A 13 9.12 -0.15 -11.80
N ALA A 14 8.30 -0.57 -12.77
CA ALA A 14 7.46 -1.77 -12.63
C ALA A 14 8.27 -3.03 -12.26
N SER A 15 9.53 -3.09 -12.72
CA SER A 15 10.52 -4.13 -12.45
C SER A 15 10.76 -4.38 -10.95
N VAL A 16 10.56 -3.37 -10.10
CA VAL A 16 10.74 -3.49 -8.65
C VAL A 16 9.73 -4.47 -8.04
N TYR A 17 8.55 -4.60 -8.64
CA TYR A 17 7.45 -5.44 -8.14
C TYR A 17 7.46 -6.89 -8.68
N GLU A 18 8.14 -7.17 -9.78
CA GLU A 18 8.07 -8.46 -10.49
C GLU A 18 8.53 -9.65 -9.64
N HIS A 19 9.49 -9.42 -8.75
CA HIS A 19 10.05 -10.45 -7.87
C HIS A 19 9.79 -10.18 -6.39
N ALA A 20 8.78 -9.36 -6.09
CA ALA A 20 8.39 -9.06 -4.71
C ALA A 20 7.48 -10.17 -4.17
N GLU A 21 7.89 -10.83 -3.09
CA GLU A 21 7.05 -11.78 -2.37
C GLU A 21 5.87 -11.07 -1.69
N ALA A 22 6.09 -9.81 -1.32
CA ALA A 22 5.06 -8.94 -0.79
C ALA A 22 5.19 -7.50 -1.28
N VAL A 23 4.06 -6.84 -1.47
CA VAL A 23 3.95 -5.40 -1.69
C VAL A 23 3.15 -4.83 -0.53
N VAL A 24 3.75 -3.92 0.21
CA VAL A 24 3.09 -3.17 1.29
C VAL A 24 2.64 -1.84 0.73
N LEU A 25 1.38 -1.51 0.93
CA LEU A 25 0.82 -0.22 0.55
C LEU A 25 0.38 0.50 1.83
N LEU A 26 1.05 1.61 2.13
CA LEU A 26 0.74 2.44 3.29
C LEU A 26 -0.24 3.53 2.89
N LEU A 27 -1.48 3.44 3.40
CA LEU A 27 -2.56 4.28 2.92
C LEU A 27 -3.29 5.02 4.03
N CYS A 28 -4.04 5.99 3.56
CA CYS A 28 -5.13 6.64 4.25
C CYS A 28 -6.35 6.60 3.33
N LYS A 29 -7.55 6.82 3.85
CA LYS A 29 -8.76 6.86 3.01
C LYS A 29 -8.68 7.89 1.89
N GLU A 30 -8.09 9.05 2.16
CA GLU A 30 -7.91 10.15 1.20
C GLU A 30 -6.83 9.87 0.16
N CYS A 31 -6.00 8.85 0.37
CA CYS A 31 -4.94 8.44 -0.53
C CYS A 31 -5.49 7.56 -1.68
N LEU A 32 -6.66 6.94 -1.49
CA LEU A 32 -7.27 6.03 -2.47
C LEU A 32 -7.62 6.65 -3.84
N PRO A 33 -8.13 7.90 -3.92
CA PRO A 33 -8.35 8.54 -5.21
C PRO A 33 -7.06 8.70 -6.03
N GLU A 34 -5.92 8.84 -5.36
CA GLU A 34 -4.60 9.06 -5.97
C GLU A 34 -3.85 7.74 -6.26
N LEU A 35 -4.51 6.58 -6.16
CA LEU A 35 -3.87 5.28 -6.37
C LEU A 35 -3.21 5.17 -7.76
N ASP A 36 -3.79 5.81 -8.77
CA ASP A 36 -3.25 5.82 -10.13
C ASP A 36 -1.94 6.64 -10.21
N ALA A 37 -1.74 7.62 -9.33
CA ALA A 37 -0.54 8.44 -9.26
C ALA A 37 0.64 7.71 -8.59
N ILE A 38 0.38 6.66 -7.81
CA ILE A 38 1.40 5.83 -7.13
C ILE A 38 2.12 4.88 -8.13
N ARG A 39 1.64 4.80 -9.38
CA ARG A 39 2.18 3.96 -10.48
C ARG A 39 2.41 2.49 -10.09
N LEU A 40 1.56 1.95 -9.22
CA LEU A 40 1.52 0.51 -8.94
C LEU A 40 1.17 -0.29 -10.20
N PRO A 41 1.62 -1.55 -10.33
CA PRO A 41 1.09 -2.47 -11.33
C PRO A 41 -0.45 -2.52 -11.33
N GLN A 42 -1.07 -2.52 -12.52
CA GLN A 42 -2.52 -2.39 -12.67
C GLN A 42 -3.33 -3.47 -11.93
N ASP A 43 -2.79 -4.67 -11.85
CA ASP A 43 -3.43 -5.78 -11.14
C ASP A 43 -3.47 -5.55 -9.62
N LEU A 44 -2.40 -4.97 -9.04
CA LEU A 44 -2.40 -4.57 -7.63
C LEU A 44 -3.38 -3.42 -7.39
N GLN A 45 -3.45 -2.43 -8.29
CA GLN A 45 -4.42 -1.35 -8.16
C GLN A 45 -5.87 -1.87 -8.16
N LYS A 46 -6.18 -2.82 -9.06
CA LYS A 46 -7.50 -3.48 -9.10
C LYS A 46 -7.79 -4.23 -7.80
N ALA A 47 -6.79 -4.89 -7.23
CA ALA A 47 -6.91 -5.60 -5.96
C ALA A 47 -7.23 -4.66 -4.79
N VAL A 48 -6.54 -3.52 -4.68
CA VAL A 48 -6.83 -2.48 -3.68
C VAL A 48 -8.27 -1.99 -3.82
N ARG A 49 -8.67 -1.60 -5.04
CA ARG A 49 -10.03 -1.10 -5.30
C ARG A 49 -11.07 -2.16 -4.96
N TYR A 50 -10.84 -3.42 -5.34
CA TYR A 50 -11.71 -4.52 -4.97
C TYR A 50 -11.85 -4.65 -3.45
N ALA A 51 -10.72 -4.65 -2.71
CA ALA A 51 -10.71 -4.76 -1.25
C ALA A 51 -11.59 -3.69 -0.60
N VAL A 52 -11.36 -2.42 -0.97
CA VAL A 52 -12.10 -1.28 -0.44
C VAL A 52 -13.60 -1.36 -0.76
N THR A 53 -13.98 -1.89 -1.92
CA THR A 53 -15.41 -2.07 -2.25
C THR A 53 -16.09 -3.19 -1.47
N LYS A 54 -15.32 -4.14 -0.92
CA LYS A 54 -15.84 -5.29 -0.17
C LYS A 54 -15.85 -5.08 1.33
N ASP A 55 -14.91 -4.28 1.82
CA ASP A 55 -14.77 -4.00 3.23
C ASP A 55 -14.34 -2.54 3.43
N SER A 56 -15.22 -1.77 4.06
CA SER A 56 -14.94 -0.37 4.40
C SER A 56 -13.87 -0.21 5.48
N GLU A 57 -13.67 -1.25 6.31
CA GLU A 57 -12.68 -1.28 7.39
C GLU A 57 -11.25 -1.44 6.88
N VAL A 58 -11.06 -1.73 5.57
CA VAL A 58 -9.74 -1.68 4.92
C VAL A 58 -9.04 -0.34 5.18
N THR A 59 -9.83 0.75 5.28
CA THR A 59 -9.33 2.11 5.57
C THR A 59 -9.41 2.51 7.04
N ALA A 60 -9.68 1.57 7.94
CA ALA A 60 -9.73 1.83 9.36
C ALA A 60 -8.31 1.95 9.93
N LYS A 61 -8.12 2.89 10.85
CA LYS A 61 -6.84 3.15 11.48
C LYS A 61 -6.22 1.88 12.07
N GLY A 62 -4.98 1.59 11.65
CA GLY A 62 -4.19 0.48 12.14
C GLY A 62 -4.66 -0.89 11.64
N HIS A 63 -5.71 -0.93 10.81
CA HIS A 63 -6.17 -2.14 10.18
C HIS A 63 -5.14 -2.62 9.15
N VAL A 64 -5.01 -3.95 9.02
CA VAL A 64 -4.18 -4.57 8.00
C VAL A 64 -5.01 -5.58 7.24
N THR A 65 -5.11 -5.37 5.93
CA THR A 65 -5.73 -6.30 5.01
C THR A 65 -4.65 -6.98 4.19
N GLU A 66 -4.68 -8.30 4.14
CA GLU A 66 -3.76 -9.10 3.34
C GLU A 66 -4.51 -9.80 2.21
N LEU A 67 -4.02 -9.62 0.99
CA LEU A 67 -4.51 -10.28 -0.21
C LEU A 67 -3.38 -11.09 -0.84
N VAL A 68 -3.72 -12.22 -1.45
CA VAL A 68 -2.77 -13.04 -2.21
C VAL A 68 -3.17 -13.00 -3.67
N LEU A 69 -2.24 -12.56 -4.52
CA LEU A 69 -2.46 -12.40 -5.95
C LEU A 69 -1.57 -13.36 -6.75
N PRO A 70 -2.11 -14.07 -7.75
CA PRO A 70 -1.29 -14.84 -8.67
C PRO A 70 -0.45 -13.90 -9.54
N ARG A 71 0.80 -14.27 -9.76
CA ARG A 71 1.77 -13.59 -10.63
C ARG A 71 2.47 -14.60 -11.52
N GLU A 72 3.16 -14.11 -12.55
CA GLU A 72 4.02 -14.97 -13.34
C GLU A 72 5.07 -15.63 -12.43
N GLY A 73 5.12 -16.96 -12.43
CA GLY A 73 6.06 -17.72 -11.61
C GLY A 73 5.70 -17.88 -10.12
N GLY A 74 4.53 -17.41 -9.65
CA GLY A 74 4.13 -17.62 -8.26
C GLY A 74 2.98 -16.76 -7.76
N PHE A 75 3.12 -16.26 -6.52
CA PHE A 75 2.14 -15.42 -5.86
C PHE A 75 2.84 -14.24 -5.17
N THR A 76 2.18 -13.09 -5.17
CA THR A 76 2.60 -11.92 -4.40
C THR A 76 1.53 -11.61 -3.35
N ARG A 77 1.97 -11.31 -2.13
CA ARG A 77 1.10 -10.83 -1.06
C ARG A 77 0.96 -9.33 -1.16
N LEU A 78 -0.25 -8.80 -1.25
CA LEU A 78 -0.54 -7.38 -1.14
C LEU A 78 -1.01 -7.08 0.28
N ILE A 79 -0.25 -6.28 1.02
CA ILE A 79 -0.52 -5.91 2.40
C ILE A 79 -0.93 -4.44 2.41
N LEU A 80 -2.20 -4.19 2.70
CA LEU A 80 -2.74 -2.84 2.89
C LEU A 80 -2.64 -2.53 4.37
N ALA A 81 -1.91 -1.49 4.75
CA ALA A 81 -1.83 -1.05 6.14
C ALA A 81 -2.25 0.41 6.23
N ASP A 82 -3.34 0.66 6.94
CA ASP A 82 -4.03 1.94 6.88
C ASP A 82 -3.82 2.80 8.13
N SER A 83 -3.75 4.11 7.92
CA SER A 83 -3.53 5.14 8.94
C SER A 83 -4.83 5.86 9.37
N GLY A 84 -5.97 5.49 8.79
CA GLY A 84 -7.30 6.02 9.06
C GLY A 84 -7.76 7.05 8.03
N ALA A 85 -8.77 7.84 8.42
CA ALA A 85 -9.37 8.87 7.57
C ALA A 85 -9.22 10.27 8.15
N GLY A 86 -9.06 11.26 7.27
CA GLY A 86 -9.04 12.68 7.57
C GLY A 86 -7.98 13.04 8.61
N ARG A 87 -8.43 13.50 9.78
CA ARG A 87 -7.54 13.91 10.88
C ARG A 87 -6.82 12.73 11.54
N GLU A 88 -7.18 11.50 11.21
CA GLU A 88 -6.44 10.32 11.68
C GLU A 88 -5.16 10.07 10.88
N CYS A 89 -5.00 10.60 9.67
CA CYS A 89 -3.75 10.48 8.91
C CYS A 89 -2.64 11.34 9.53
N THR A 90 -2.13 10.89 10.68
CA THR A 90 -1.08 11.53 11.47
C THR A 90 0.23 10.76 11.35
N PRO A 91 1.39 11.40 11.57
CA PRO A 91 2.67 10.70 11.61
C PRO A 91 2.73 9.56 12.64
N ILE A 92 1.93 9.61 13.70
CA ILE A 92 1.84 8.54 14.71
C ILE A 92 1.12 7.32 14.13
N HIS A 93 -0.04 7.53 13.50
CA HIS A 93 -0.83 6.43 12.95
C HIS A 93 -0.17 5.83 11.70
N MET A 94 0.53 6.63 10.90
CA MET A 94 1.34 6.10 9.79
C MET A 94 2.46 5.17 10.30
N ARG A 95 3.14 5.54 11.39
CA ARG A 95 4.13 4.66 12.04
C ARG A 95 3.50 3.39 12.59
N GLN A 96 2.29 3.48 13.14
CA GLN A 96 1.54 2.32 13.60
C GLN A 96 1.18 1.37 12.44
N ALA A 97 0.67 1.91 11.33
CA ALA A 97 0.37 1.17 10.12
C ALA A 97 1.61 0.46 9.56
N ALA A 98 2.73 1.18 9.42
CA ALA A 98 4.02 0.62 9.00
C ALA A 98 4.49 -0.50 9.94
N GLY A 99 4.40 -0.31 11.25
CA GLY A 99 4.74 -1.34 12.24
C GLY A 99 3.85 -2.58 12.14
N ASN A 100 2.56 -2.40 11.86
CA ASN A 100 1.64 -3.51 11.63
C ASN A 100 1.96 -4.26 10.34
N ALA A 101 2.27 -3.56 9.25
CA ALA A 101 2.71 -4.18 8.00
C ALA A 101 3.98 -5.02 8.20
N VAL A 102 4.99 -4.49 8.89
CA VAL A 102 6.24 -5.22 9.20
C VAL A 102 5.95 -6.49 10.01
N ARG A 103 5.07 -6.43 11.02
CA ARG A 103 4.65 -7.61 11.77
C ARG A 103 4.01 -8.68 10.88
N THR A 104 3.16 -8.27 9.93
CA THR A 104 2.53 -9.18 8.94
C THR A 104 3.55 -9.79 7.98
N LEU A 105 4.56 -9.03 7.54
CA LEU A 105 5.67 -9.52 6.74
C LEU A 105 6.49 -10.58 7.49
N VAL A 106 6.89 -10.28 8.73
CA VAL A 106 7.67 -11.19 9.58
C VAL A 106 6.90 -12.48 9.87
N LYS A 107 5.61 -12.39 10.21
CA LYS A 107 4.75 -13.56 10.44
C LYS A 107 4.66 -14.46 9.20
N GLY A 108 4.57 -13.85 8.02
CA GLY A 108 4.55 -14.56 6.75
C GLY A 108 5.93 -14.93 6.20
N LYS A 109 7.01 -14.70 6.96
CA LYS A 109 8.40 -15.02 6.59
C LYS A 109 8.84 -14.42 5.25
N ALA A 110 8.33 -13.24 4.90
CA ALA A 110 8.71 -12.56 3.67
C ALA A 110 10.19 -12.14 3.74
N VAL A 111 10.96 -12.45 2.69
CA VAL A 111 12.38 -12.11 2.56
C VAL A 111 12.54 -10.84 1.73
N LYS A 112 11.72 -10.68 0.69
CA LYS A 112 11.76 -9.51 -0.21
C LYS A 112 10.38 -8.86 -0.31
N ALA A 113 10.26 -7.68 0.26
CA ALA A 113 9.06 -6.86 0.18
C ALA A 113 9.35 -5.47 -0.39
N VAL A 114 8.38 -4.91 -1.11
CA VAL A 114 8.42 -3.55 -1.64
C VAL A 114 7.39 -2.73 -0.89
N VAL A 115 7.75 -1.52 -0.46
CA VAL A 115 6.81 -0.56 0.10
C VAL A 115 6.46 0.46 -0.99
N ALA A 116 5.17 0.69 -1.17
CA ALA A 116 4.60 1.65 -2.10
C ALA A 116 3.70 2.65 -1.35
#